data_AF-A0A7C1MU86-F1
#
_entry.id   AF-A0A7C1MU86-F1
#
_cell.length_a   1.000
_cell.length_b   1.000
_cell.length_c   1.000
_cell.angle_alpha   90.00
_cell.angle_beta   90.00
_cell.angle_gamma   90.00
#
_symmetry.space_group_name_H-M   'P 1'
#
loop_
_entity.id
_entity.type
_entity.pdbx_description
1 polymer ?
#
loop_
_entity_poly.entity_id
_entity_poly.type
_entity_poly.pdbx_seq_one_letter_code
_entity_poly.pdbx_strand_id
1 'polypeptide(L)'
;MRIIIAESISTDFSGRLSQALGLPLIKLKVLHNPYTGLPSDDQTINDLIVDIGKQLGSSEAIEGFILSSYPQNVIQAQSLDMALARIGQPVNSALMMESTKKSQNRENRALIRYYRTQNKLILVDEIDSIGELCSRIRLIYEKRRSSTRRTDAD
;
A
#
# COMPACT_ATOMS: atom_id res chain seq x y z
N MET A 1 7.77 5.57 -5.00
CA MET A 1 6.36 5.17 -5.18
C MET A 1 6.08 3.93 -4.33
N ARG A 2 5.65 4.12 -3.07
CA ARG A 2 5.39 3.03 -2.11
C ARG A 2 3.90 2.79 -2.00
N ILE A 3 3.47 1.62 -2.45
CA ILE A 3 2.07 1.28 -2.63
C ILE A 3 1.72 0.11 -1.73
N ILE A 4 0.59 0.20 -1.05
CA ILE A 4 0.02 -0.94 -0.32
C ILE A 4 -1.32 -1.32 -0.94
N ILE A 5 -1.62 -2.61 -0.97
CA ILE A 5 -2.89 -3.19 -1.38
C ILE A 5 -3.45 -3.86 -0.13
N ALA A 6 -4.41 -3.18 0.48
CA ALA A 6 -4.96 -3.55 1.79
C ALA A 6 -5.83 -4.83 1.76
N GLU A 7 -6.42 -5.14 0.61
CA GLU A 7 -7.30 -6.29 0.47
C GLU A 7 -6.60 -7.45 -0.24
N SER A 8 -7.11 -8.67 -0.01
CA SER A 8 -6.73 -9.84 -0.81
C SER A 8 -7.34 -9.72 -2.22
N ILE A 9 -6.83 -8.79 -3.01
CA ILE A 9 -7.08 -8.75 -4.45
C ILE A 9 -6.39 -9.97 -5.06
N SER A 10 -6.95 -10.51 -6.16
CA SER A 10 -6.35 -11.61 -6.90
C SER A 10 -4.82 -11.45 -7.05
N THR A 11 -4.10 -12.54 -6.81
CA THR A 11 -2.66 -12.63 -7.01
C THR A 11 -2.23 -12.16 -8.40
N ASP A 12 -3.07 -12.36 -9.41
CA ASP A 12 -2.82 -11.95 -10.79
C ASP A 12 -2.84 -10.42 -10.94
N PHE A 13 -3.71 -9.73 -10.21
CA PHE A 13 -3.81 -8.27 -10.26
C PHE A 13 -2.56 -7.61 -9.68
N SER A 14 -2.14 -8.04 -8.49
CA SER A 14 -0.94 -7.50 -7.84
C SER A 14 0.33 -7.76 -8.67
N GLY A 15 0.44 -8.95 -9.28
CA GLY A 15 1.53 -9.28 -10.20
C GLY A 15 1.55 -8.40 -11.46
N ARG A 16 0.40 -8.23 -12.11
CA ARG A 16 0.27 -7.37 -13.30
C ARG A 16 0.55 -5.92 -12.99
N LEU A 17 0.09 -5.42 -11.84
CA LEU A 17 0.35 -4.06 -11.38
C LEU A 17 1.85 -3.84 -11.09
N SER A 18 2.50 -4.81 -10.43
CA SER A 18 3.94 -4.80 -10.19
C SER A 18 4.73 -4.74 -11.50
N GLN A 19 4.40 -5.59 -12.47
CA GLN A 19 5.05 -5.59 -13.79
C GLN A 19 4.84 -4.28 -14.55
N ALA A 20 3.61 -3.76 -14.57
CA ALA A 20 3.28 -2.54 -15.29
C ALA A 20 3.93 -1.29 -14.68
N LEU A 21 4.14 -1.29 -13.36
CA LEU A 21 4.83 -0.21 -12.66
C LEU A 21 6.35 -0.39 -12.56
N GLY A 22 6.87 -1.59 -12.88
CA GLY A 22 8.28 -1.92 -12.67
C GLY A 22 8.68 -1.93 -11.20
N LEU A 23 7.76 -2.22 -10.29
CA LEU A 23 7.99 -2.17 -8.84
C LEU A 23 8.02 -3.58 -8.24
N PRO A 24 8.92 -3.88 -7.28
CA PRO A 24 8.96 -5.16 -6.62
C PRO A 24 7.67 -5.42 -5.83
N LEU A 25 7.13 -6.64 -5.95
CA LEU A 25 5.96 -7.11 -5.23
C LEU A 25 6.40 -7.83 -3.95
N ILE A 26 6.00 -7.29 -2.81
CA ILE A 26 6.23 -7.85 -1.48
C ILE A 26 4.92 -8.47 -1.01
N LYS A 27 4.97 -9.75 -0.64
CA LYS A 27 3.83 -10.50 -0.11
C LYS A 27 4.14 -10.93 1.31
N LEU A 28 3.17 -10.80 2.21
CA LEU A 28 3.27 -11.44 3.52
C LEU A 28 3.29 -12.95 3.33
N LYS A 29 4.34 -13.61 3.85
CA LYS A 29 4.41 -15.08 3.88
C LYS A 29 3.51 -15.67 4.97
N VAL A 30 3.27 -14.92 6.04
CA VAL A 30 2.45 -15.35 7.18
C VAL A 30 1.30 -14.37 7.36
N LEU A 31 0.10 -14.81 7.05
CA LEU A 31 -1.13 -14.10 7.40
C LEU A 31 -1.55 -14.56 8.80
N HIS A 32 -1.12 -13.83 9.84
CA HIS A 32 -1.74 -13.99 11.15
C HIS A 32 -3.24 -13.68 11.04
N ASN A 33 -4.07 -14.46 11.75
CA ASN A 33 -5.52 -14.39 11.64
C ASN A 33 -6.01 -12.93 11.73
N PRO A 34 -6.56 -12.37 10.64
CA PRO A 34 -6.90 -10.95 10.55
C PRO A 34 -8.05 -10.55 11.48
N TYR A 35 -8.81 -11.53 11.99
CA TYR A 35 -9.99 -11.35 12.84
C TYR A 35 -9.65 -11.24 14.34
N THR A 36 -8.37 -11.26 14.72
CA THR A 36 -8.01 -11.08 16.13
C THR A 36 -8.19 -9.64 16.59
N GLY A 37 -8.24 -8.66 15.68
CA GLY A 37 -8.25 -7.24 16.02
C GLY A 37 -6.98 -6.80 16.76
N LEU A 38 -5.93 -7.63 16.76
CA LEU A 38 -4.67 -7.34 17.41
C LEU A 38 -3.78 -6.53 16.46
N PRO A 39 -2.88 -5.69 17.00
CA PRO A 39 -1.77 -5.17 16.20
C PRO A 39 -1.01 -6.33 15.58
N SER A 40 -0.43 -6.10 14.41
CA SER A 40 0.58 -7.04 13.91
C SER A 40 1.63 -7.21 14.98
N ASP A 41 1.94 -8.46 15.29
CA ASP A 41 3.04 -8.75 16.19
C ASP A 41 4.33 -8.15 15.64
N ASP A 42 5.23 -7.81 16.56
CA ASP A 42 6.51 -7.19 16.20
C ASP A 42 7.28 -8.07 15.21
N GLN A 43 7.09 -9.39 15.26
CA GLN A 43 7.72 -10.32 14.31
C GLN A 43 7.22 -10.12 12.87
N THR A 44 5.90 -10.04 12.63
CA THR A 44 5.36 -9.80 11.28
C THR A 44 5.85 -8.47 10.72
N ILE A 45 5.88 -7.43 11.55
CA ILE A 45 6.39 -6.12 11.15
C ILE A 45 7.89 -6.17 10.86
N ASN A 46 8.68 -6.86 11.69
CA ASN A 46 10.12 -7.00 11.47
C ASN A 46 10.43 -7.78 10.20
N ASP A 47 9.74 -8.89 9.94
CA ASP A 47 9.90 -9.68 8.72
C ASP A 47 9.56 -8.86 7.47
N LEU A 48 8.48 -8.07 7.53
CA LEU A 48 8.13 -7.10 6.50
C LEU A 48 9.24 -6.09 6.24
N ILE A 49 9.77 -5.47 7.29
CA ILE A 49 10.84 -4.48 7.17
C ILE A 49 12.09 -5.11 6.57
N VAL A 50 12.44 -6.34 6.98
CA VAL A 50 13.59 -7.08 6.43
C VAL A 50 13.40 -7.34 4.94
N ASP A 51 12.22 -7.79 4.52
CA ASP A 51 11.93 -8.05 3.11
C ASP A 51 11.89 -6.75 2.30
N ILE A 52 11.33 -5.67 2.84
CA ILE A 52 11.40 -4.33 2.24
C ILE A 52 12.86 -3.87 2.11
N GLY A 53 13.68 -4.05 3.15
CA GLY A 53 15.10 -3.67 3.15
C GLY A 53 15.91 -4.43 2.10
N LYS A 54 15.67 -5.74 1.94
CA LYS A 54 16.29 -6.55 0.89
C LYS A 54 15.93 -6.06 -0.50
N GLN A 55 14.67 -5.68 -0.71
CA GLN A 55 14.23 -5.12 -1.98
C GLN A 55 14.89 -3.77 -2.20
N LEU A 56 14.78 -2.82 -1.27
CA LEU A 56 15.35 -1.47 -1.34
C LEU A 56 16.87 -1.45 -1.56
N GLY A 57 17.60 -2.45 -1.07
CA GLY A 57 19.04 -2.60 -1.32
C GLY A 57 19.40 -3.05 -2.75
N SER A 58 18.42 -3.53 -3.52
CA SER A 58 18.58 -3.81 -4.95
C SER A 58 18.33 -2.54 -5.77
N SER A 59 19.18 -2.26 -6.76
CA SER A 59 19.13 -1.02 -7.56
C SER A 59 17.77 -0.75 -8.25
N GLU A 60 16.92 -1.76 -8.39
CA GLU A 60 15.56 -1.66 -8.96
C GLU A 60 14.51 -1.10 -7.97
N ALA A 61 14.74 -1.20 -6.67
CA ALA A 61 13.76 -0.80 -5.66
C ALA A 61 13.93 0.64 -5.15
N ILE A 62 14.90 1.38 -5.68
CA ILE A 62 15.11 2.79 -5.37
C ILE A 62 13.83 3.60 -5.66
N GLU A 63 13.01 3.13 -6.60
CA GLU A 63 11.74 3.76 -6.98
C GLU A 63 10.55 3.34 -6.11
N GLY A 64 10.66 2.36 -5.21
CA GLY A 64 9.61 1.97 -4.26
C GLY A 64 9.24 0.48 -4.30
N PHE A 65 8.05 0.13 -3.80
CA PHE A 65 7.56 -1.25 -3.71
C PHE A 65 6.03 -1.31 -3.70
N ILE A 66 5.48 -2.49 -4.01
CA ILE A 66 4.07 -2.82 -3.81
C ILE A 66 3.97 -3.87 -2.71
N LEU A 67 3.27 -3.57 -1.62
CA LEU A 67 2.92 -4.54 -0.59
C LEU A 67 1.50 -5.05 -0.84
N SER A 68 1.30 -6.36 -0.96
CA SER A 68 -0.04 -6.93 -1.18
C SER A 68 -0.56 -7.75 -0.01
N SER A 69 -1.89 -7.78 0.11
CA SER A 69 -2.65 -8.58 1.08
C SER A 69 -2.48 -8.15 2.54
N TYR A 70 -1.94 -6.95 2.77
CA TYR A 70 -1.70 -6.35 4.07
C TYR A 70 -1.59 -4.82 3.93
N PRO A 71 -2.17 -4.03 4.84
CA PRO A 71 -2.87 -4.40 6.08
C PRO A 71 -4.36 -4.72 5.86
N GLN A 72 -4.94 -5.61 6.69
CA GLN A 72 -6.35 -6.03 6.57
C GLN A 72 -7.29 -5.29 7.52
N ASN A 73 -6.76 -4.62 8.54
CA ASN A 73 -7.54 -3.79 9.47
C ASN A 73 -6.79 -2.51 9.85
N VAL A 74 -7.48 -1.59 10.54
CA VAL A 74 -6.93 -0.27 10.90
C VAL A 74 -5.74 -0.36 11.85
N ILE A 75 -5.73 -1.33 12.77
CA ILE A 75 -4.66 -1.45 13.77
C ILE A 75 -3.38 -1.91 13.06
N GLN A 76 -3.47 -2.89 12.17
CA GLN A 76 -2.37 -3.30 11.30
C GLN A 76 -1.85 -2.14 10.42
N ALA A 77 -2.76 -1.32 9.89
CA ALA A 77 -2.42 -0.14 9.10
C ALA A 77 -1.65 0.90 9.90
N GLN A 78 -2.04 1.14 11.16
CA GLN A 78 -1.32 2.01 12.08
C GLN A 78 0.07 1.47 12.40
N SER A 79 0.18 0.19 12.76
CA SER A 79 1.47 -0.46 13.03
C SER A 79 2.39 -0.37 11.81
N LEU A 80 1.86 -0.61 10.61
CA LEU A 80 2.61 -0.52 9.36
C LEU A 80 3.08 0.90 9.07
N ASP A 81 2.19 1.89 9.15
CA ASP A 81 2.55 3.29 8.93
C ASP A 81 3.63 3.75 9.91
N MET A 82 3.51 3.37 11.20
CA MET A 82 4.51 3.70 12.22
C MET A 82 5.86 3.03 11.94
N ALA A 83 5.86 1.75 11.62
CA ALA A 83 7.06 0.98 11.30
C ALA A 83 7.79 1.56 10.08
N LEU A 84 7.05 1.82 9.01
CA LEU A 84 7.58 2.40 7.78
C LEU A 84 8.07 3.84 7.97
N ALA A 85 7.38 4.65 8.77
CA ALA A 85 7.82 6.00 9.11
C ALA A 85 9.16 5.99 9.87
N ARG A 86 9.36 5.05 10.81
CA ARG A 86 10.60 4.92 11.59
C ARG A 86 11.83 4.66 10.72
N ILE A 87 11.67 3.92 9.62
CA ILE A 87 12.75 3.63 8.68
C ILE A 87 12.86 4.67 7.54
N GLY A 88 12.13 5.79 7.63
CA GLY A 88 12.13 6.84 6.60
C GLY A 88 11.44 6.47 5.29
N GLN A 89 10.63 5.39 5.29
CA GLN A 89 9.96 4.86 4.11
C GLN A 89 8.42 4.89 4.26
N PRO A 90 7.79 6.03 4.64
CA PRO A 90 6.35 6.08 4.91
C PRO A 90 5.53 5.70 3.67
N VAL A 91 4.36 5.07 3.90
CA VAL A 91 3.41 4.71 2.84
C VAL A 91 2.99 5.96 2.07
N ASN A 92 3.05 5.91 0.74
CA ASN A 92 2.59 7.01 -0.10
C ASN A 92 1.14 6.83 -0.50
N SER A 93 0.74 5.62 -0.88
CA SER A 93 -0.59 5.35 -1.41
C SER A 93 -1.11 3.99 -0.97
N ALA A 94 -2.40 3.93 -0.69
CA ALA A 94 -3.13 2.70 -0.39
C ALA A 94 -4.17 2.46 -1.48
N LEU A 95 -4.02 1.37 -2.23
CA LEU A 95 -5.01 0.89 -3.19
C LEU A 95 -6.05 0.04 -2.47
N MET A 96 -7.31 0.36 -2.74
CA MET A 96 -8.45 -0.40 -2.24
C MET A 96 -9.47 -0.54 -3.37
N MET A 97 -10.03 -1.74 -3.54
CA MET A 97 -11.07 -1.97 -4.52
C MET A 97 -12.38 -1.36 -4.02
N GLU A 98 -13.03 -0.57 -4.87
CA GLU A 98 -14.42 -0.15 -4.63
C GLU A 98 -15.34 -1.28 -5.09
N SER A 99 -15.42 -2.37 -4.31
CA SER A 99 -16.38 -3.41 -4.66
C SER A 99 -17.81 -2.91 -4.41
N THR A 100 -18.63 -2.94 -5.45
CA THR A 100 -20.05 -2.57 -5.41
C THR A 100 -20.89 -3.49 -4.51
N LYS A 101 -20.33 -4.63 -4.07
CA LYS A 101 -20.92 -5.55 -3.10
C LYS A 101 -20.85 -4.96 -1.69
N LYS A 102 -21.78 -4.02 -1.42
CA LYS A 102 -21.98 -3.17 -0.23
C LYS A 102 -21.98 -3.82 1.18
N SER A 103 -21.71 -5.11 1.36
CA SER A 103 -22.13 -5.83 2.58
C SER A 103 -21.08 -6.61 3.36
N GLN A 104 -19.80 -6.63 2.98
CA GLN A 104 -18.78 -7.28 3.81
C GLN A 104 -17.70 -6.30 4.28
N ASN A 105 -17.51 -6.31 5.61
CA ASN A 105 -16.55 -5.58 6.42
C ASN A 105 -16.83 -4.10 6.73
N ARG A 106 -17.46 -3.86 7.90
CA ARG A 106 -17.27 -2.63 8.70
C ARG A 106 -15.78 -2.24 8.80
N GLU A 107 -14.89 -3.23 8.83
CA GLU A 107 -13.43 -3.08 8.90
C GLU A 107 -12.85 -2.45 7.62
N ASN A 108 -13.34 -2.82 6.43
CA ASN A 108 -12.94 -2.21 5.15
C ASN A 108 -13.33 -0.73 5.13
N ARG A 109 -14.50 -0.36 5.66
CA ARG A 109 -14.91 1.06 5.78
C ARG A 109 -14.00 1.85 6.71
N ALA A 110 -13.59 1.24 7.83
CA ALA A 110 -12.68 1.89 8.77
C ALA A 110 -11.30 2.12 8.14
N LEU A 111 -10.81 1.15 7.37
CA LEU A 111 -9.53 1.22 6.67
C LEU A 111 -9.54 2.21 5.49
N ILE A 112 -10.62 2.22 4.71
CA ILE A 112 -10.89 3.25 3.69
C ILE A 112 -10.87 4.63 4.34
N ARG A 113 -11.59 4.81 5.46
CA ARG A 113 -11.61 6.08 6.18
C ARG A 113 -10.20 6.48 6.66
N TYR A 114 -9.45 5.54 7.22
CA TYR A 114 -8.09 5.76 7.72
C TYR A 114 -7.12 6.25 6.64
N TYR A 115 -7.14 5.65 5.44
CA TYR A 115 -6.26 6.10 4.35
C TYR A 115 -6.80 7.33 3.61
N ARG A 116 -8.12 7.54 3.62
CA ARG A 116 -8.75 8.73 3.04
C ARG A 116 -8.41 9.99 3.82
N THR A 117 -8.46 9.95 5.15
CA THR A 117 -8.11 11.11 5.99
C THR A 117 -6.66 11.54 5.83
N GLN A 118 -5.77 10.61 5.50
CA GLN A 118 -4.36 10.88 5.23
C GLN A 118 -4.09 11.28 3.77
N ASN A 119 -5.12 11.41 2.93
CA ASN A 119 -4.98 11.64 1.50
C ASN A 119 -4.07 10.61 0.81
N LYS A 120 -4.06 9.36 1.29
CA LYS A 120 -3.27 8.23 0.74
C LYS A 120 -4.13 7.27 -0.09
N LEU A 121 -5.45 7.29 0.09
CA LEU A 121 -6.38 6.36 -0.57
C LEU A 121 -6.43 6.56 -2.09
N ILE A 122 -6.34 5.46 -2.83
CA ILE A 122 -6.65 5.34 -4.25
C ILE A 122 -7.71 4.24 -4.37
N LEU A 123 -8.92 4.61 -4.77
CA LEU A 123 -9.96 3.64 -5.07
C LEU A 123 -9.74 3.07 -6.48
N VAL A 124 -9.97 1.77 -6.62
CA VAL A 124 -9.86 1.05 -7.89
C VAL A 124 -11.21 0.46 -8.21
N ASP A 125 -11.76 0.81 -9.36
CA ASP A 125 -13.00 0.22 -9.82
C ASP A 125 -12.72 -1.14 -10.46
N GLU A 126 -13.65 -2.08 -10.34
CA GLU A 126 -13.52 -3.43 -10.93
C GLU A 126 -13.41 -3.42 -12.47
N ILE A 127 -13.74 -2.29 -13.10
CA ILE A 127 -13.74 -2.08 -14.56
C ILE A 127 -12.44 -1.39 -15.03
N ASP A 128 -11.68 -0.77 -14.12
CA ASP A 128 -10.46 -0.05 -14.47
C ASP A 128 -9.42 -1.01 -15.07
N SER A 129 -8.89 -0.66 -16.26
CA SER A 129 -7.77 -1.40 -16.82
C SER A 129 -6.50 -1.16 -16.00
N ILE A 130 -5.59 -2.15 -15.97
CA ILE A 130 -4.27 -1.98 -15.30
C ILE A 130 -3.54 -0.74 -15.84
N GLY A 131 -3.65 -0.46 -17.14
CA GLY A 131 -3.02 0.70 -17.77
C GLY A 131 -3.55 2.04 -17.25
N GLU A 132 -4.88 2.18 -17.11
CA GLU A 132 -5.50 3.37 -16.53
C GLU A 132 -5.13 3.55 -15.06
N LEU A 133 -5.16 2.45 -14.31
CA LEU A 133 -4.75 2.46 -12.90
C LEU A 133 -3.29 2.89 -12.75
N CYS A 134 -2.37 2.33 -13.55
CA CYS A 134 -0.97 2.73 -13.55
C CYS A 134 -0.80 4.22 -13.86
N SER A 135 -1.52 4.72 -14.85
CA SER A 135 -1.49 6.14 -15.24
C SER A 135 -1.99 7.03 -14.10
N ARG A 136 -3.09 6.66 -13.44
CA ARG A 136 -3.65 7.37 -12.28
C ARG A 136 -2.67 7.40 -11.11
N ILE A 137 -2.02 6.27 -10.80
CA ILE A 137 -1.04 6.19 -9.73
C ILE A 137 0.17 7.08 -10.03
N ARG A 138 0.71 7.03 -11.26
CA ARG A 138 1.83 7.89 -11.68
C ARG A 138 1.47 9.36 -11.56
N LEU A 139 0.30 9.77 -12.06
CA LEU A 139 -0.16 11.15 -11.97
C LEU A 139 -0.28 11.64 -10.52
N ILE A 140 -0.84 10.83 -9.64
CA ILE A 140 -0.94 11.14 -8.20
C ILE A 140 0.46 11.30 -7.60
N TYR A 141 1.38 10.41 -7.94
CA TYR A 141 2.75 10.46 -7.44
C TYR A 141 3.50 11.70 -7.91
N GLU A 142 3.41 12.04 -9.20
CA GLU A 142 4.00 13.25 -9.78
C GLU A 142 3.43 14.52 -9.13
N LYS A 143 2.10 14.59 -8.99
CA LYS A 143 1.44 15.72 -8.34
C LYS A 143 1.96 15.92 -6.92
N ARG A 144 2.02 14.85 -6.13
CA ARG A 144 2.53 14.91 -4.73
C ARG A 144 4.01 15.28 -4.67
N ARG A 145 4.84 14.80 -5.60
CA ARG A 145 6.26 15.17 -5.69
C ARG A 145 6.46 16.64 -6.07
N SER A 146 5.63 17.17 -6.96
CA SER A 146 5.70 18.58 -7.40
C SER A 146 5.27 19.57 -6.32
N SER A 147 4.30 19.20 -5.47
CA SER A 147 3.87 20.03 -4.33
C SER A 147 4.92 20.13 -3.22
N THR A 148 5.75 19.10 -3.02
CA THR A 148 6.84 19.12 -2.02
C THR A 148 8.01 20.01 -2.45
N ARG A 149 8.24 20.22 -3.75
CA ARG A 149 9.35 21.06 -4.25
C ARG A 149 9.09 22.57 -4.21
N ARG A 150 7.88 23.02 -3.92
CA ARG A 150 7.53 24.47 -3.92
C ARG A 150 7.76 25.17 -2.58
N THR A 151 8.09 24.47 -1.51
CA THR A 151 8.25 25.04 -0.17
C THR A 151 9.69 25.32 0.27
N ASP A 152 10.69 25.00 -0.56
CA ASP A 152 12.11 25.19 -0.21
C ASP A 152 12.77 26.36 -0.98
N ALA A 153 11.97 27.34 -1.46
CA ALA A 153 12.44 28.41 -2.34
C ALA A 153 12.17 29.84 -1.82
N ASP A 154 11.86 30.02 -0.53
CA ASP A 154 11.75 31.35 0.13
C ASP A 154 12.59 31.40 1.41
#